data_AF-A0A4U1F285-F1
#
_entry.id   AF-A0A4U1F285-F1
#
_cell.length_a   1.000
_cell.length_b   1.000
_cell.length_c   1.000
_cell.angle_alpha   90.00
_cell.angle_beta   90.00
_cell.angle_gamma   90.00
#
_symmetry.space_group_name_H-M   'P 1'
#
loop_
_entity.id
_entity.type
_entity.pdbx_description
1 polymer ?
#
loop_
_entity_poly.entity_id
_entity_poly.type
_entity_poly.pdbx_seq_one_letter_code
_entity_poly.pdbx_strand_id
1 'polypeptide(L)'
;VPGRWEAGAMSKRLRSSEVCADCSGPDPSWASVNRGTFICDECCSVHRSLGRHISQMVETLYNNGANSIWEHSLLDPASLISGRRKANPQDKVHPNKAEFIRAKYQMLAFVHRLPCRDDDSVTAKDLSKEKGNTPLHVASKAGQILQAELLAVYGADPGTQDASGKTPVDYARQGGHHELAERLVEIQYELTDRLAFYLCGRKP
;
A
#
# COMPACT_ATOMS: atom_id res chain seq x y z
N VAL A 1 -42.44 29.11 25.89
CA VAL A 1 -40.95 29.01 25.97
C VAL A 1 -40.66 27.97 27.05
N PRO A 2 -40.10 26.78 26.73
CA PRO A 2 -38.76 26.54 26.17
C PRO A 2 -38.81 25.56 24.97
N GLY A 3 -37.77 25.16 24.25
CA GLY A 3 -36.33 25.36 24.35
C GLY A 3 -35.72 24.78 23.06
N ARG A 4 -34.78 25.54 22.50
CA ARG A 4 -34.04 25.29 21.26
C ARG A 4 -33.03 24.17 21.50
N TRP A 5 -33.10 23.08 20.74
CA TRP A 5 -32.00 22.13 20.61
C TRP A 5 -31.35 22.38 19.26
N GLU A 6 -30.26 23.16 19.27
CA GLU A 6 -29.34 23.24 18.15
C GLU A 6 -28.66 21.88 18.01
N ALA A 7 -28.86 21.24 16.86
CA ALA A 7 -28.13 20.03 16.49
C ALA A 7 -26.65 20.40 16.35
N GLY A 8 -25.86 20.03 17.35
CA GLY A 8 -24.41 20.12 17.30
C GLY A 8 -23.89 19.40 16.07
N ALA A 9 -23.08 20.10 15.28
CA ALA A 9 -22.37 19.52 14.15
C ALA A 9 -21.56 18.32 14.64
N MET A 10 -21.98 17.12 14.24
CA MET A 10 -21.14 15.94 14.36
C MET A 10 -19.88 16.21 13.53
N SER A 11 -18.75 16.39 14.21
CA SER A 11 -17.43 16.36 13.59
C SER A 11 -17.30 15.00 12.90
N LYS A 12 -17.59 14.96 11.59
CA LYS A 12 -17.30 13.79 10.77
C LYS A 12 -15.79 13.62 10.87
N ARG A 13 -15.32 12.56 11.55
CA ARG A 13 -13.93 12.12 11.36
C ARG A 13 -13.76 11.95 9.86
N LEU A 14 -12.96 12.83 9.25
CA LEU A 14 -12.58 12.71 7.86
C LEU A 14 -12.05 11.29 7.66
N ARG A 15 -12.48 10.64 6.57
CA ARG A 15 -11.94 9.34 6.21
C ARG A 15 -10.44 9.52 5.98
N SER A 16 -9.65 8.50 6.32
CA SER A 16 -8.18 8.59 6.13
C SER A 16 -7.86 9.02 4.70
N SER A 17 -8.61 8.53 3.71
CA SER A 17 -8.46 8.87 2.29
C SER A 17 -8.66 10.33 1.90
N GLU A 18 -9.26 11.16 2.75
CA GLU A 18 -9.49 12.59 2.50
C GLU A 18 -8.29 13.47 2.91
N VAL A 19 -7.26 12.88 3.51
CA VAL A 19 -6.06 13.60 3.96
C VAL A 19 -4.77 12.91 3.51
N CYS A 20 -3.77 13.72 3.19
CA CYS A 20 -2.42 13.29 2.86
C CYS A 20 -1.78 12.57 4.05
N ALA A 21 -1.25 11.38 3.80
CA ALA A 21 -0.60 10.55 4.80
C ALA A 21 0.63 11.19 5.42
N ASP A 22 1.29 12.13 4.74
CA ASP A 22 2.59 12.65 5.17
C ASP A 22 2.51 14.00 5.87
N CYS A 23 1.59 14.87 5.46
CA CYS A 23 1.46 16.21 6.02
C CYS A 23 0.05 16.53 6.53
N SER A 24 -0.90 15.60 6.42
CA SER A 24 -2.31 15.80 6.77
C SER A 24 -3.02 16.89 5.96
N GLY A 25 -2.45 17.31 4.82
CA GLY A 25 -3.11 18.24 3.90
C GLY A 25 -4.35 17.61 3.25
N PRO A 26 -5.39 18.39 2.91
CA PRO A 26 -6.63 17.86 2.36
C PRO A 26 -6.46 17.34 0.93
N ASP A 27 -7.42 16.51 0.50
CA ASP A 27 -7.66 16.09 -0.90
C ASP A 27 -6.40 15.59 -1.64
N PRO A 28 -5.74 14.52 -1.14
CA PRO A 28 -4.57 13.97 -1.80
C PRO A 28 -4.90 13.42 -3.19
N SER A 29 -4.09 13.79 -4.19
CA SER A 29 -4.24 13.43 -5.60
C SER A 29 -3.37 12.24 -6.04
N TRP A 30 -2.45 11.77 -5.17
CA TRP A 30 -1.50 10.70 -5.48
C TRP A 30 -1.60 9.54 -4.50
N ALA A 31 -1.16 8.38 -4.96
CA ALA A 31 -1.16 7.14 -4.20
C ALA A 31 0.24 6.52 -4.20
N SER A 32 0.76 6.19 -3.02
CA SER A 32 1.92 5.31 -2.87
C SER A 32 1.44 3.87 -2.84
N VAL A 33 1.41 3.21 -3.99
CA VAL A 33 0.82 1.86 -4.14
C VAL A 33 1.44 0.85 -3.16
N ASN A 34 2.77 0.77 -3.15
CA ASN A 34 3.55 -0.12 -2.28
C ASN A 34 3.57 0.28 -0.79
N ARG A 35 3.00 1.43 -0.43
CA ARG A 35 2.88 1.84 0.98
C ARG A 35 1.43 1.86 1.45
N GLY A 36 0.46 1.72 0.53
CA GLY A 36 -0.96 1.76 0.83
C GLY A 36 -1.42 3.11 1.38
N THR A 37 -0.88 4.23 0.88
CA THR A 37 -1.19 5.57 1.40
C THR A 37 -1.49 6.58 0.29
N PHE A 38 -2.43 7.50 0.54
CA PHE A 38 -2.63 8.68 -0.32
C PHE A 38 -1.78 9.86 0.13
N ILE A 39 -1.23 10.62 -0.82
CA ILE A 39 -0.33 11.76 -0.58
C ILE A 39 -0.67 12.93 -1.53
N CYS A 40 -0.40 14.17 -1.11
CA CYS A 40 -0.60 15.35 -1.95
C CYS A 40 0.56 15.56 -2.95
N ASP A 41 0.38 16.46 -3.92
CA ASP A 41 1.38 16.79 -4.95
C ASP A 41 2.75 17.15 -4.36
N GLU A 42 2.76 17.97 -3.31
CA GLU A 42 4.00 18.41 -2.65
C GLU A 42 4.77 17.26 -2.01
N CYS A 43 4.08 16.38 -1.27
CA CYS A 43 4.69 15.20 -0.67
C CYS A 43 5.14 14.22 -1.77
N CYS A 44 4.32 14.03 -2.81
CA CYS A 44 4.67 13.19 -3.96
C CYS A 44 5.97 13.63 -4.64
N SER A 45 6.23 14.94 -4.73
CA SER A 45 7.47 15.50 -5.33
C SER A 45 8.75 15.09 -4.59
N VAL A 46 8.65 14.75 -3.30
CA VAL A 46 9.76 14.23 -2.49
C VAL A 46 9.98 12.75 -2.77
N HIS A 47 8.88 12.02 -2.93
CA HIS A 47 8.92 10.58 -3.12
C HIS A 47 9.57 10.13 -4.44
N ARG A 48 9.59 10.99 -5.48
CA ARG A 48 10.28 10.90 -6.80
C ARG A 48 10.29 9.56 -7.57
N SER A 49 9.74 8.48 -7.03
CA SER A 49 9.69 7.14 -7.61
C SER A 49 8.41 6.39 -7.29
N LEU A 50 7.34 7.09 -6.85
CA LEU A 50 6.06 6.46 -6.59
C LEU A 50 5.18 6.48 -7.84
N GLY A 51 4.82 5.29 -8.31
CA GLY A 51 3.93 5.10 -9.46
C GLY A 51 2.54 5.69 -9.22
N ARG A 52 1.90 6.14 -10.30
CA ARG A 52 0.56 6.77 -10.31
C ARG A 52 -0.54 5.72 -10.38
N HIS A 53 -0.94 5.12 -9.27
CA HIS A 53 -2.14 4.27 -9.28
C HIS A 53 -2.99 4.48 -8.04
N ILE A 54 -4.09 5.21 -8.20
CA ILE A 54 -5.22 5.18 -7.28
C ILE A 54 -5.94 3.87 -7.61
N SER A 55 -5.81 2.85 -6.75
CA SER A 55 -6.56 1.61 -6.86
C SER A 55 -7.46 1.41 -5.64
N GLN A 56 -8.55 0.68 -5.82
CA GLN A 56 -9.44 0.30 -4.71
C GLN A 56 -8.67 -0.43 -3.59
N MET A 57 -7.59 -1.16 -3.94
CA MET A 57 -6.68 -1.76 -2.99
C MET A 57 -6.00 -0.71 -2.09
N VAL A 58 -5.42 0.35 -2.68
CA VAL A 58 -4.74 1.41 -1.91
C VAL A 58 -5.73 2.15 -1.02
N GLU A 59 -6.93 2.46 -1.54
CA GLU A 59 -7.99 3.09 -0.74
C GLU A 59 -8.39 2.23 0.46
N THR A 60 -8.59 0.93 0.23
CA THR A 60 -8.94 -0.02 1.29
C THR A 60 -7.83 -0.11 2.33
N LEU A 61 -6.57 -0.26 1.93
CA LEU A 61 -5.43 -0.33 2.85
C LEU A 61 -5.31 0.94 3.68
N TYR A 62 -5.41 2.10 3.05
CA TYR A 62 -5.24 3.37 3.73
C TYR A 62 -6.36 3.65 4.74
N ASN A 63 -7.61 3.38 4.35
CA ASN A 63 -8.77 3.51 5.25
C ASN A 63 -8.76 2.48 6.39
N ASN A 64 -8.07 1.35 6.22
CA ASN A 64 -7.90 0.33 7.26
C ASN A 64 -6.57 0.47 8.04
N GLY A 65 -5.96 1.66 8.02
CA GLY A 65 -4.86 2.00 8.93
C GLY A 65 -3.47 1.60 8.45
N ALA A 66 -3.25 1.47 7.13
CA ALA A 66 -1.90 1.29 6.59
C ALA A 66 -0.91 2.37 7.09
N ASN A 67 -1.38 3.60 7.31
CA ASN A 67 -0.54 4.67 7.84
C ASN A 67 -0.04 4.40 9.27
N SER A 68 -0.79 3.66 10.07
CA SER A 68 -0.42 3.30 11.44
C SER A 68 0.79 2.37 11.51
N ILE A 69 1.09 1.64 10.42
CA ILE A 69 2.33 0.84 10.31
C ILE A 69 3.55 1.78 10.25
N TRP A 70 3.44 2.82 9.41
CA TRP A 70 4.52 3.77 9.15
C TRP A 70 4.67 4.85 10.21
N GLU A 71 3.66 5.05 11.06
CA GLU A 71 3.61 6.08 12.09
C GLU A 71 3.38 5.49 13.49
N HIS A 72 3.59 4.19 13.69
CA HIS A 72 3.26 3.48 14.93
C HIS A 72 3.78 4.19 16.19
N SER A 73 5.06 4.60 16.20
CA SER A 73 5.63 5.29 17.36
C SER A 73 5.08 6.69 17.56
N LEU A 74 4.58 7.36 16.51
CA LEU A 74 3.96 8.68 16.61
C LEU A 74 2.52 8.63 17.18
N LEU A 75 1.90 7.44 17.18
CA LEU A 75 0.59 7.21 17.78
C LEU A 75 0.66 7.07 19.30
N ASP A 76 1.85 6.79 19.85
CA ASP A 76 2.07 6.70 21.29
C ASP A 76 2.12 8.11 21.90
N PRO A 77 1.24 8.47 22.86
CA PRO A 77 1.30 9.76 23.55
C PRO A 77 2.66 10.09 24.17
N ALA A 78 3.48 9.09 24.53
CA ALA A 78 4.83 9.29 25.07
C ALA A 78 5.83 9.82 24.04
N SER A 79 5.55 9.63 22.74
CA SER A 79 6.45 10.06 21.65
C SER A 79 6.47 11.57 21.44
N LEU A 80 5.45 12.28 21.89
CA LEU A 80 5.34 13.75 21.84
C LEU A 80 6.48 14.44 22.61
N ILE A 81 7.06 13.75 23.59
CA ILE A 81 8.17 14.26 24.43
C ILE A 81 9.50 14.26 23.66
N SER A 82 9.63 13.41 22.62
CA SER A 82 10.87 13.25 21.86
C SER A 82 11.13 14.33 20.80
N GLY A 83 10.21 15.29 20.64
CA GLY A 83 10.28 16.32 19.60
C GLY A 83 10.04 15.81 18.17
N ARG A 84 9.81 14.51 18.00
CA ARG A 84 9.43 13.90 16.72
C ARG A 84 7.99 14.26 16.41
N ARG A 85 7.78 15.11 15.40
CA ARG A 85 6.45 15.52 14.95
C ARG A 85 6.26 15.20 13.47
N LYS A 86 5.02 14.92 13.11
CA LYS A 86 4.57 14.86 11.73
C LYS A 86 4.68 16.24 11.08
N ALA A 87 4.94 16.27 9.77
CA ALA A 87 4.92 17.52 9.02
C ALA A 87 3.49 18.09 8.96
N ASN A 88 3.37 19.41 8.90
CA ASN A 88 2.09 20.10 8.74
C ASN A 88 1.82 20.46 7.28
N PRO A 89 0.56 20.73 6.90
CA PRO A 89 0.24 21.13 5.52
C PRO A 89 0.96 22.41 5.09
N GLN A 90 1.23 23.33 6.01
CA GLN A 90 1.89 24.62 5.76
C GLN A 90 3.42 24.54 5.81
N ASP A 91 3.99 23.41 6.22
CA ASP A 91 5.44 23.25 6.27
C ASP A 91 6.03 23.30 4.85
N LYS A 92 7.23 23.89 4.72
CA LYS A 92 7.92 23.92 3.43
C LYS A 92 8.23 22.51 2.95
N VAL A 93 8.15 22.29 1.63
CA VAL A 93 8.52 21.01 1.01
C VAL A 93 9.95 20.61 1.40
N HIS A 94 10.87 21.57 1.35
CA HIS A 94 12.24 21.43 1.83
C HIS A 94 12.56 22.46 2.93
N PRO A 95 13.26 22.04 4.02
CA PRO A 95 13.63 20.67 4.34
C PRO A 95 12.51 19.85 5.02
N ASN A 96 11.48 20.52 5.55
CA ASN A 96 10.57 19.95 6.56
C ASN A 96 9.81 18.69 6.12
N LYS A 97 8.98 18.79 5.06
CA LYS A 97 8.23 17.62 4.56
C LYS A 97 9.18 16.53 4.07
N ALA A 98 10.27 16.92 3.41
CA ALA A 98 11.25 15.98 2.88
C ALA A 98 11.97 15.17 3.95
N GLU A 99 12.39 15.79 5.05
CA GLU A 99 13.01 15.11 6.18
C GLU A 99 12.04 14.14 6.85
N PHE A 100 10.79 14.56 7.07
CA PHE A 100 9.76 13.68 7.62
C PHE A 100 9.52 12.45 6.73
N ILE A 101 9.35 12.65 5.42
CA ILE A 101 9.10 11.57 4.45
C ILE A 101 10.27 10.58 4.43
N ARG A 102 11.52 11.06 4.44
CA ARG A 102 12.72 10.18 4.53
C ARG A 102 12.75 9.43 5.86
N ALA A 103 12.51 10.10 6.98
CA ALA A 103 12.46 9.46 8.29
C ALA A 103 11.41 8.34 8.32
N LYS A 104 10.22 8.61 7.77
CA LYS A 104 9.08 7.68 7.75
C LYS A 104 9.33 6.45 6.88
N TYR A 105 9.73 6.63 5.63
CA TYR A 105 9.73 5.54 4.65
C TYR A 105 11.09 4.96 4.30
N GLN A 106 12.16 5.75 4.42
CA GLN A 106 13.53 5.34 4.10
C GLN A 106 14.27 4.88 5.36
N MET A 107 14.17 5.64 6.46
CA MET A 107 14.82 5.29 7.72
C MET A 107 13.95 4.40 8.61
N LEU A 108 12.66 4.24 8.28
CA LEU A 108 11.67 3.49 9.05
C LEU A 108 11.65 3.92 10.54
N ALA A 109 11.84 5.23 10.80
CA ALA A 109 12.08 5.76 12.14
C ALA A 109 10.90 5.61 13.11
N PHE A 110 9.71 5.28 12.60
CA PHE A 110 8.47 5.24 13.37
C PHE A 110 7.74 3.89 13.33
N VAL A 111 8.31 2.85 12.72
CA VAL A 111 7.67 1.52 12.69
C VAL A 111 7.83 0.81 14.04
N HIS A 112 6.92 -0.11 14.37
CA HIS A 112 7.00 -0.89 15.61
C HIS A 112 8.24 -1.80 15.67
N ARG A 113 8.59 -2.43 14.54
CA ARG A 113 9.78 -3.28 14.39
C ARG A 113 10.38 -3.09 13.02
N LEU A 114 11.71 -3.04 12.96
CA LEU A 114 12.44 -3.03 11.70
C LEU A 114 12.35 -4.41 11.03
N PRO A 115 12.35 -4.47 9.69
CA PRO A 115 12.49 -5.73 8.98
C PRO A 115 13.76 -6.46 9.43
N CYS A 116 13.70 -7.79 9.58
CA CYS A 116 14.90 -8.61 9.78
C CYS A 116 15.84 -8.41 8.58
N ARG A 117 17.15 -8.47 8.82
CA ARG A 117 18.13 -8.45 7.72
C ARG A 117 18.05 -9.78 6.98
N ASP A 118 18.29 -9.78 5.67
CA ASP A 118 18.24 -10.97 4.83
C ASP A 118 19.19 -12.11 5.29
N ASP A 119 20.18 -11.79 6.14
CA ASP A 119 21.17 -12.74 6.69
C ASP A 119 20.67 -13.54 7.92
N ASP A 120 19.56 -13.13 8.55
CA ASP A 120 18.98 -13.86 9.69
C ASP A 120 18.11 -15.00 9.16
N SER A 121 18.74 -16.11 8.76
CA SER A 121 18.09 -17.29 8.14
C SER A 121 17.02 -18.00 8.98
N VAL A 122 16.62 -17.44 10.13
CA VAL A 122 15.78 -18.07 11.14
C VAL A 122 14.35 -17.52 11.20
N THR A 123 14.04 -16.34 10.65
CA THR A 123 12.72 -15.70 10.91
C THR A 123 11.73 -15.66 9.76
N ALA A 124 12.11 -16.02 8.54
CA ALA A 124 11.15 -16.44 7.53
C ALA A 124 11.12 -17.97 7.53
N LYS A 125 10.42 -18.56 8.52
CA LYS A 125 10.02 -19.96 8.41
C LYS A 125 9.10 -20.00 7.19
N ASP A 126 9.70 -20.32 6.07
CA ASP A 126 9.10 -20.30 4.75
C ASP A 126 8.00 -21.36 4.74
N LEU A 127 6.78 -20.97 5.12
CA LEU A 127 5.57 -21.82 5.22
C LEU A 127 5.16 -22.40 3.85
N SER A 128 6.02 -22.23 2.84
CA SER A 128 5.81 -22.44 1.42
C SER A 128 6.71 -23.56 0.84
N LYS A 129 7.85 -23.86 1.52
CA LYS A 129 8.89 -24.75 0.98
C LYS A 129 8.49 -26.21 0.79
N GLU A 130 7.50 -26.72 1.54
CA GLU A 130 7.12 -28.14 1.44
C GLU A 130 6.30 -28.48 0.19
N LYS A 131 5.72 -27.49 -0.51
CA LYS A 131 4.88 -27.71 -1.70
C LYS A 131 5.21 -26.80 -2.89
N GLY A 132 6.20 -25.92 -2.78
CA GLY A 132 6.49 -24.91 -3.80
C GLY A 132 5.37 -23.86 -3.96
N ASN A 133 4.41 -23.81 -3.04
CA ASN A 133 3.28 -22.89 -3.12
C ASN A 133 3.67 -21.50 -2.65
N THR A 134 3.72 -20.52 -3.54
CA THR A 134 3.94 -19.12 -3.13
C THR A 134 2.72 -18.53 -2.41
N PRO A 135 2.86 -17.43 -1.65
CA PRO A 135 1.70 -16.71 -1.08
C PRO A 135 0.63 -16.36 -2.14
N LEU A 136 1.04 -16.12 -3.38
CA LEU A 136 0.12 -15.80 -4.48
C LEU A 136 -0.73 -17.01 -4.89
N HIS A 137 -0.21 -18.25 -4.80
CA HIS A 137 -1.00 -19.47 -5.01
C HIS A 137 -2.13 -19.58 -3.97
N VAL A 138 -1.80 -19.30 -2.71
CA VAL A 138 -2.75 -19.38 -1.60
C VAL A 138 -3.86 -18.33 -1.77
N ALA A 139 -3.49 -17.08 -2.05
CA ALA A 139 -4.44 -15.99 -2.29
C ALA A 139 -5.35 -16.30 -3.50
N SER A 140 -4.79 -16.87 -4.58
CA SER A 140 -5.53 -17.21 -5.79
C SER A 140 -6.53 -18.34 -5.59
N LYS A 141 -6.12 -19.40 -4.88
CA LYS A 141 -7.02 -20.49 -4.51
C LYS A 141 -8.19 -20.02 -3.64
N ALA A 142 -7.93 -19.04 -2.77
CA ALA A 142 -8.93 -18.47 -1.87
C ALA A 142 -9.77 -17.33 -2.50
N GLY A 143 -9.48 -16.90 -3.74
CA GLY A 143 -10.21 -15.82 -4.40
C GLY A 143 -9.95 -14.43 -3.81
N GLN A 144 -8.82 -14.24 -3.11
CA GLN A 144 -8.52 -12.99 -2.40
C GLN A 144 -7.87 -11.95 -3.32
N ILE A 145 -8.68 -11.29 -4.16
CA ILE A 145 -8.19 -10.38 -5.20
C ILE A 145 -7.30 -9.25 -4.66
N LEU A 146 -7.71 -8.56 -3.59
CA LEU A 146 -6.92 -7.46 -3.02
C LEU A 146 -5.58 -7.93 -2.44
N GLN A 147 -5.53 -9.15 -1.90
CA GLN A 147 -4.28 -9.74 -1.40
C GLN A 147 -3.36 -10.13 -2.56
N ALA A 148 -3.93 -10.69 -3.64
CA ALA A 148 -3.18 -11.01 -4.84
C ALA A 148 -2.58 -9.75 -5.50
N GLU A 149 -3.34 -8.65 -5.58
CA GLU A 149 -2.83 -7.36 -6.07
C GLU A 149 -1.70 -6.82 -5.18
N LEU A 150 -1.85 -6.89 -3.86
CA LEU A 150 -0.81 -6.45 -2.93
C LEU A 150 0.47 -7.26 -3.11
N LEU A 151 0.36 -8.58 -3.18
CA LEU A 151 1.49 -9.48 -3.41
C LEU A 151 2.19 -9.17 -4.75
N ALA A 152 1.43 -8.92 -5.81
CA ALA A 152 1.98 -8.54 -7.11
C ALA A 152 2.75 -7.21 -7.06
N VAL A 153 2.23 -6.20 -6.34
CA VAL A 153 2.93 -4.92 -6.10
C VAL A 153 4.27 -5.12 -5.40
N TYR A 154 4.37 -6.13 -4.53
CA TYR A 154 5.63 -6.53 -3.88
C TYR A 154 6.48 -7.51 -4.70
N GLY A 155 6.11 -7.76 -5.97
CA GLY A 155 6.90 -8.56 -6.91
C GLY A 155 6.59 -10.05 -6.93
N ALA A 156 5.44 -10.48 -6.39
CA ALA A 156 4.99 -11.86 -6.58
C ALA A 156 4.68 -12.13 -8.07
N ASP A 157 5.29 -13.17 -8.63
CA ASP A 157 5.15 -13.54 -10.04
C ASP A 157 3.93 -14.47 -10.26
N PRO A 158 2.91 -14.05 -11.06
CA PRO A 158 1.77 -14.89 -11.42
C PRO A 158 2.12 -16.07 -12.33
N GLY A 159 3.31 -16.09 -12.95
CA GLY A 159 3.79 -17.17 -13.81
C GLY A 159 4.52 -18.29 -13.06
N THR A 160 4.82 -18.12 -11.77
CA THR A 160 5.53 -19.14 -10.98
C THR A 160 4.69 -20.40 -10.83
N GLN A 161 5.29 -21.56 -11.09
CA GLN A 161 4.65 -22.87 -10.93
C GLN A 161 4.98 -23.48 -9.56
N ASP A 162 3.99 -24.13 -8.94
CA ASP A 162 4.18 -24.95 -7.75
C ASP A 162 4.77 -26.34 -8.06
N ALA A 163 4.92 -27.19 -7.03
CA ALA A 163 5.42 -28.56 -7.20
C ALA A 163 4.51 -29.47 -8.05
N SER A 164 3.27 -29.06 -8.31
CA SER A 164 2.32 -29.75 -9.20
C SER A 164 2.30 -29.17 -10.62
N GLY A 165 3.15 -28.18 -10.91
CA GLY A 165 3.20 -27.49 -12.21
C GLY A 165 2.08 -26.46 -12.41
N LYS A 166 1.30 -26.16 -11.37
CA LYS A 166 0.16 -25.22 -11.44
C LYS A 166 0.62 -23.81 -11.10
N THR A 167 0.05 -22.83 -11.79
CA THR A 167 0.24 -21.41 -11.52
C THR A 167 -0.84 -20.86 -10.59
N PRO A 168 -0.66 -19.66 -9.99
CA PRO A 168 -1.73 -18.94 -9.31
C PRO A 168 -2.99 -18.77 -10.17
N VAL A 169 -2.84 -18.49 -11.47
CA VAL A 169 -3.96 -18.36 -12.42
C VAL A 169 -4.77 -19.66 -12.50
N ASP A 170 -4.09 -20.82 -12.53
CA ASP A 170 -4.76 -22.12 -12.57
C ASP A 170 -5.59 -22.38 -11.32
N TYR A 171 -5.10 -21.97 -10.14
CA TYR A 171 -5.84 -22.06 -8.89
C TYR A 171 -7.03 -21.12 -8.83
N ALA A 172 -6.89 -19.89 -9.33
CA ALA A 172 -8.02 -18.95 -9.44
C ALA A 172 -9.13 -19.52 -10.33
N ARG A 173 -8.78 -20.07 -11.51
CA ARG A 173 -9.74 -20.72 -12.42
C ARG A 173 -10.40 -21.95 -11.80
N GLN A 174 -9.61 -22.84 -11.20
CA GLN A 174 -10.14 -24.04 -10.52
C GLN A 174 -11.09 -23.70 -9.36
N GLY A 175 -10.85 -22.59 -8.67
CA GLY A 175 -11.73 -22.07 -7.62
C GLY A 175 -12.96 -21.32 -8.12
N GLY A 176 -13.11 -21.09 -9.43
CA GLY A 176 -14.19 -20.29 -10.02
C GLY A 176 -14.00 -18.78 -9.89
N HIS A 177 -12.81 -18.32 -9.51
CA HIS A 177 -12.46 -16.91 -9.31
C HIS A 177 -12.03 -16.27 -10.63
N HIS A 178 -12.94 -16.18 -11.60
CA HIS A 178 -12.66 -15.76 -12.97
C HIS A 178 -12.10 -14.33 -13.07
N GLU A 179 -12.68 -13.39 -12.32
CA GLU A 179 -12.18 -12.00 -12.26
C GLU A 179 -10.73 -11.93 -11.79
N LEU A 180 -10.38 -12.71 -10.76
CA LEU A 180 -9.01 -12.80 -10.27
C LEU A 180 -8.09 -13.48 -11.28
N ALA A 181 -8.56 -14.53 -11.97
CA ALA A 181 -7.76 -15.20 -13.00
C ALA A 181 -7.41 -14.26 -14.15
N GLU A 182 -8.37 -13.46 -14.63
CA GLU A 182 -8.14 -12.44 -15.65
C GLU A 182 -7.17 -11.37 -15.16
N ARG A 183 -7.38 -10.88 -13.92
CA ARG A 183 -6.51 -9.87 -13.33
C ARG A 183 -5.06 -10.34 -13.18
N LEU A 184 -4.83 -11.60 -12.79
CA LEU A 184 -3.49 -12.17 -12.67
C LEU A 184 -2.79 -12.29 -14.03
N VAL A 185 -3.53 -12.58 -15.10
CA VAL A 185 -2.99 -12.55 -16.47
C VAL A 185 -2.58 -11.12 -16.84
N GLU A 186 -3.42 -10.12 -16.56
CA GLU A 186 -3.03 -8.72 -16.82
C GLU A 186 -1.77 -8.32 -16.05
N ILE A 187 -1.65 -8.71 -14.78
CA ILE A 187 -0.48 -8.43 -13.94
C ILE A 187 0.78 -9.09 -14.54
N GLN A 188 0.66 -10.32 -15.03
CA GLN A 188 1.79 -11.05 -15.64
C GLN A 188 2.40 -10.29 -16.83
N TYR A 189 1.59 -9.57 -17.60
CA TYR A 189 2.01 -8.82 -18.78
C TYR A 189 2.07 -7.30 -18.55
N GLU A 190 1.89 -6.81 -17.32
CA GLU A 190 1.76 -5.37 -17.05
C GLU A 190 2.96 -4.56 -17.56
N LEU A 191 4.18 -5.08 -17.42
CA LEU A 191 5.39 -4.42 -17.92
C LEU A 191 5.40 -4.33 -19.45
N THR A 192 5.14 -5.45 -20.14
CA THR A 192 5.14 -5.52 -21.61
C THR A 192 4.00 -4.70 -22.19
N ASP A 193 2.84 -4.69 -21.56
CA ASP A 193 1.67 -3.90 -21.97
C ASP A 193 1.94 -2.41 -21.86
N ARG A 194 2.58 -1.96 -20.77
CA ARG A 194 2.98 -0.55 -20.62
C ARG A 194 3.98 -0.12 -21.66
N LEU A 195 4.95 -0.96 -21.97
CA LEU A 195 5.94 -0.69 -23.03
C LEU A 195 5.28 -0.63 -24.41
N ALA A 196 4.41 -1.59 -24.73
CA ALA A 196 3.65 -1.62 -25.99
C ALA A 196 2.75 -0.39 -26.12
N PHE A 197 2.04 -0.01 -25.06
CA PHE A 197 1.21 1.18 -25.05
C PHE A 197 2.04 2.46 -25.25
N TYR A 198 3.20 2.57 -24.60
CA TYR A 198 4.08 3.72 -24.76
C TYR A 198 4.61 3.86 -26.19
N LEU A 199 4.97 2.75 -26.84
CA LEU A 199 5.53 2.75 -28.19
C LEU A 199 4.47 2.89 -29.30
N CYS A 200 3.31 2.26 -29.12
CA CYS A 200 2.31 2.09 -30.18
C CYS A 200 0.99 2.82 -29.92
N GLY A 201 0.79 3.38 -28.72
CA GLY A 201 -0.47 4.04 -28.31
C GLY A 201 -1.68 3.10 -28.20
N ARG A 202 -1.44 1.79 -28.22
CA ARG A 202 -2.49 0.74 -28.18
C ARG A 202 -2.15 -0.26 -27.09
N LYS A 203 -3.15 -0.66 -26.31
CA LYS A 203 -3.02 -1.83 -25.43
C LYS A 203 -2.98 -3.07 -26.35
N PRO A 204 -2.06 -4.03 -26.12
CA PRO A 204 -2.00 -5.27 -26.90
C PRO A 204 -3.28 -6.10 -26.79
#